data_AF-A0A412K725-F1
#
_entry.id   AF-A0A412K725-F1
#
_cell.length_a   1.000
_cell.length_b   1.000
_cell.length_c   1.000
_cell.angle_alpha   90.00
_cell.angle_beta   90.00
_cell.angle_gamma   90.00
#
_symmetry.space_group_name_H-M   'P 1'
#
loop_
_entity.id
_entity.type
_entity.pdbx_description
1 polymer ?
#
loop_
_entity_poly.entity_id
_entity_poly.type
_entity_poly.pdbx_seq_one_letter_code
_entity_poly.pdbx_strand_id
1 'polypeptide(L)'
;MVTLCDLGVHINFIVGKKNIDMRTMAESVAELESKELTMAESVAELESKELTPISFKEYENIQLEFTSTDKNDRLYYDGIDLLPDEKCQTDFKGNLYLMPLLDGEKYTIFRHSPDYYAMRKGRFAIRLMHDQKIYYQCFEVCPQNVNDDEWAIMQKELEEEIQGLSSDIIRKNIALGDNENIALGDNENEVAPSK
;
A
#
# COMPACT_ATOMS: atom_id res chain seq x y z
N MET A 1 -26.36 12.46 -3.56
CA MET A 1 -25.26 12.46 -2.56
C MET A 1 -25.80 11.81 -1.32
N VAL A 2 -25.03 10.94 -0.68
CA VAL A 2 -25.43 10.22 0.53
C VAL A 2 -24.40 10.49 1.62
N THR A 3 -24.81 10.46 2.89
CA THR A 3 -23.88 10.44 4.01
C THR A 3 -23.55 9.01 4.38
N LEU A 4 -22.29 8.71 4.69
CA LEU A 4 -21.88 7.34 5.03
C LEU A 4 -22.51 6.87 6.35
N CYS A 5 -22.73 7.80 7.29
CA CYS A 5 -23.43 7.50 8.54
C CYS A 5 -24.85 6.94 8.31
N ASP A 6 -25.57 7.46 7.30
CA ASP A 6 -26.91 6.95 6.96
C ASP A 6 -26.86 5.52 6.41
N LEU A 7 -25.73 5.11 5.82
CA LEU A 7 -25.47 3.74 5.36
C LEU A 7 -24.93 2.83 6.48
N GLY A 8 -24.65 3.37 7.66
CA GLY A 8 -23.96 2.63 8.73
C GLY A 8 -22.49 2.33 8.39
N VAL A 9 -21.89 3.12 7.51
CA VAL A 9 -20.51 2.98 7.04
C VAL A 9 -19.67 4.12 7.62
N HIS A 10 -18.43 3.81 8.01
CA HIS A 10 -17.45 4.81 8.43
C HIS A 10 -16.12 4.57 7.73
N ILE A 11 -15.62 5.60 7.06
CA ILE A 11 -14.35 5.60 6.34
C ILE A 11 -13.53 6.80 6.80
N ASN A 12 -12.35 6.55 7.36
CA ASN A 12 -11.48 7.60 7.87
C ASN A 12 -10.04 7.36 7.45
N PHE A 13 -9.41 8.38 6.86
CA PHE A 13 -7.99 8.38 6.53
C PHE A 13 -7.20 9.00 7.68
N ILE A 14 -6.22 8.26 8.17
CA ILE A 14 -5.29 8.73 9.21
C ILE A 14 -3.95 8.99 8.54
N VAL A 15 -3.58 10.26 8.46
CA VAL A 15 -2.38 10.72 7.77
C VAL A 15 -1.48 11.40 8.79
N GLY A 16 -0.44 10.69 9.22
CA GLY A 16 0.42 11.12 10.33
C GLY A 16 -0.39 11.34 11.62
N LYS A 17 -0.66 12.61 11.97
CA LYS A 17 -1.47 12.99 13.16
C LYS A 17 -2.86 13.53 12.80
N LYS A 18 -3.20 13.58 11.52
CA LYS A 18 -4.46 14.14 11.01
C LYS A 18 -5.44 13.00 10.76
N ASN A 19 -6.70 13.23 11.11
CA ASN A 19 -7.81 12.35 10.76
C ASN A 19 -8.69 13.07 9.73
N ILE A 20 -8.98 12.40 8.62
CA ILE A 20 -9.82 12.91 7.54
C ILE A 20 -11.00 11.95 7.41
N ASP A 21 -12.08 12.34 8.07
CA ASP A 21 -13.36 11.63 8.08
C ASP A 21 -14.10 11.84 6.75
N MET A 22 -14.28 10.77 5.97
CA MET A 22 -15.02 10.80 4.71
C MET A 22 -16.52 10.71 5.02
N ARG A 23 -17.22 11.84 4.96
CA ARG A 23 -18.63 11.88 5.39
C ARG A 23 -19.61 11.59 4.27
N THR A 24 -19.25 11.92 3.04
CA THR A 24 -20.16 11.89 1.91
C THR A 24 -19.59 11.10 0.74
N MET A 25 -20.47 10.44 0.00
CA MET A 25 -20.17 9.87 -1.31
C MET A 25 -21.31 10.18 -2.28
N ALA A 26 -21.01 10.17 -3.57
CA ALA A 26 -22.00 10.28 -4.61
C ALA A 26 -22.51 8.89 -4.98
N GLU A 27 -23.81 8.65 -4.80
CA GLU A 27 -24.47 7.47 -5.38
C GLU A 27 -24.36 7.52 -6.91
N SER A 28 -24.02 6.38 -7.51
CA SER A 28 -24.04 6.18 -8.95
C SER A 28 -25.46 6.40 -9.48
N VAL A 29 -25.61 7.22 -10.52
CA VAL A 29 -26.90 7.44 -11.20
C VAL A 29 -27.07 6.45 -12.36
N ALA A 30 -26.16 5.48 -12.52
CA ALA A 30 -26.27 4.44 -13.54
C ALA A 30 -27.40 3.47 -13.19
N GLU A 31 -28.64 3.87 -13.48
CA GLU A 31 -29.79 2.98 -13.57
C GLU A 31 -29.50 1.93 -14.65
N LEU A 32 -29.34 0.66 -14.24
CA LEU A 32 -29.68 -0.58 -14.95
C LEU A 32 -29.25 -0.82 -16.42
N GLU A 33 -28.59 0.10 -17.12
CA GLU A 33 -28.14 -0.09 -18.49
C GLU A 33 -26.66 -0.47 -18.55
N SER A 34 -26.33 -1.69 -18.13
CA SER A 34 -25.17 -2.51 -18.61
C SER A 34 -23.76 -1.88 -18.72
N LYS A 35 -23.56 -0.63 -18.31
CA LYS A 35 -22.33 0.13 -18.39
C LYS A 35 -21.84 0.32 -16.97
N GLU A 36 -20.92 -0.53 -16.56
CA GLU A 36 -19.97 -0.10 -15.54
C GLU A 36 -19.26 1.13 -16.10
N LEU A 37 -19.55 2.29 -15.51
CA LEU A 37 -18.76 3.49 -15.77
C LEU A 37 -17.31 3.18 -15.43
N THR A 38 -16.42 3.53 -16.35
CA THR A 38 -14.99 3.46 -16.09
C THR A 38 -14.64 4.48 -15.01
N MET A 39 -13.58 4.22 -14.25
CA MET A 39 -13.21 5.07 -13.12
C MET A 39 -12.97 6.53 -13.53
N ALA A 40 -12.43 6.75 -14.74
CA ALA A 40 -12.22 8.08 -15.29
C ALA A 40 -13.52 8.87 -15.50
N GLU A 41 -14.60 8.21 -15.91
CA GLU A 41 -15.92 8.83 -16.09
C GLU A 41 -16.55 9.18 -14.75
N SER A 42 -16.37 8.32 -13.73
CA SER A 42 -16.78 8.61 -12.36
C SER A 42 -16.14 9.88 -11.82
N VAL A 43 -14.83 10.09 -12.05
CA VAL A 43 -14.11 11.29 -11.57
C VAL A 43 -14.68 12.59 -12.13
N ALA A 44 -15.06 12.62 -13.41
CA ALA A 44 -15.60 13.80 -14.06
C ALA A 44 -17.01 14.17 -13.54
N GLU A 45 -17.87 13.20 -13.25
CA GLU A 45 -19.20 13.46 -12.69
C GLU A 45 -19.14 14.00 -11.24
N LEU A 46 -18.10 13.62 -10.48
CA LEU A 46 -17.92 14.04 -9.09
C LEU A 46 -17.60 15.54 -8.94
N GLU A 47 -17.06 16.19 -9.98
CA GLU A 47 -16.69 17.62 -9.92
C GLU A 47 -17.90 18.56 -9.74
N SER A 48 -19.11 18.07 -9.95
CA SER A 48 -20.37 18.82 -9.78
C SER A 48 -21.03 18.65 -8.41
N LYS A 49 -20.48 17.81 -7.51
CA LYS A 49 -21.09 17.42 -6.24
C LYS A 49 -20.26 17.94 -5.06
N GLU A 50 -20.90 18.55 -4.06
CA GLU A 50 -20.24 19.02 -2.81
C GLU A 50 -19.80 17.83 -1.94
N LEU A 51 -18.65 17.29 -2.26
CA LEU A 51 -18.09 16.12 -1.61
C LEU A 51 -17.05 16.51 -0.56
N THR A 52 -16.84 15.64 0.42
CA THR A 52 -15.81 15.86 1.44
C THR A 52 -14.44 15.91 0.75
N PRO A 53 -13.69 17.03 0.81
CA PRO A 53 -12.38 17.09 0.19
C PRO A 53 -11.39 16.26 1.00
N ILE A 54 -10.68 15.35 0.33
CA ILE A 54 -9.69 14.47 0.95
C ILE A 54 -8.38 14.67 0.20
N SER A 55 -7.35 15.10 0.90
CA SER A 55 -6.02 15.30 0.32
C SER A 55 -4.93 15.06 1.34
N PHE A 56 -3.84 14.43 0.92
CA PHE A 56 -2.63 14.21 1.71
C PHE A 56 -1.39 14.24 0.83
N LYS A 57 -0.20 14.37 1.42
CA LYS A 57 1.05 14.41 0.64
C LYS A 57 1.54 12.99 0.32
N GLU A 58 2.31 12.87 -0.75
CA GLU A 58 3.14 11.69 -1.01
C GLU A 58 3.99 11.35 0.24
N TYR A 59 4.32 10.08 0.40
CA TYR A 59 5.18 9.55 1.48
C TYR A 59 4.72 9.78 2.92
N GLU A 60 3.58 10.40 3.18
CA GLU A 60 3.03 10.43 4.54
C GLU A 60 2.53 9.03 4.94
N ASN A 61 2.77 8.60 6.18
CA ASN A 61 2.17 7.37 6.71
C ASN A 61 0.65 7.50 6.67
N ILE A 62 0.00 6.60 5.91
CA ILE A 62 -1.44 6.61 5.68
C ILE A 62 -2.02 5.30 6.19
N GLN A 63 -3.02 5.42 7.05
CA GLN A 63 -3.89 4.31 7.45
C GLN A 63 -5.33 4.62 7.06
N LEU A 64 -6.11 3.57 6.85
CA LEU A 64 -7.52 3.62 6.50
C LEU A 64 -8.32 2.81 7.51
N GLU A 65 -9.19 3.48 8.23
CA GLU A 65 -10.27 2.85 8.99
C GLU A 65 -11.46 2.68 8.06
N PHE A 66 -11.91 1.44 7.89
CA PHE A 66 -13.12 1.13 7.16
C PHE A 66 -13.96 0.19 8.01
N THR A 67 -15.05 0.69 8.56
CA THR A 67 -16.02 -0.11 9.33
C THR A 67 -17.41 0.04 8.73
N SER A 68 -18.21 -1.02 8.86
CA SER A 68 -19.59 -1.03 8.36
C SER A 68 -20.45 -1.95 9.23
N THR A 69 -21.73 -1.63 9.31
CA THR A 69 -22.75 -2.52 9.86
C THR A 69 -23.01 -3.74 8.97
N ASP A 70 -22.79 -3.62 7.65
CA ASP A 70 -22.81 -4.74 6.70
C ASP A 70 -21.39 -5.24 6.40
N LYS A 71 -21.11 -6.47 6.84
CA LYS A 71 -19.81 -7.12 6.62
C LYS A 71 -19.55 -7.47 5.16
N ASN A 72 -20.56 -7.39 4.28
CA ASN A 72 -20.40 -7.68 2.86
C ASN A 72 -20.04 -6.44 2.03
N ASP A 73 -19.98 -5.26 2.66
CA ASP A 73 -19.55 -4.05 2.00
C ASP A 73 -18.13 -4.20 1.44
N ARG A 74 -17.87 -3.55 0.31
CA ARG A 74 -16.58 -3.66 -0.38
C ARG A 74 -16.08 -2.30 -0.76
N LEU A 75 -14.86 -1.99 -0.35
CA LEU A 75 -14.20 -0.74 -0.67
C LEU A 75 -13.11 -0.99 -1.70
N TYR A 76 -13.21 -0.28 -2.82
CA TYR A 76 -12.28 -0.32 -3.94
C TYR A 76 -11.66 1.06 -4.09
N TYR A 77 -10.40 1.17 -4.49
CA TYR A 77 -9.83 2.46 -4.86
C TYR A 77 -8.68 2.30 -5.85
N ASP A 78 -8.37 3.37 -6.58
CA ASP A 78 -7.24 3.41 -7.51
C ASP A 78 -5.92 3.30 -6.74
N GLY A 79 -5.07 2.34 -7.08
CA GLY A 79 -3.83 2.06 -6.36
C GLY A 79 -3.96 1.03 -5.24
N ILE A 80 -5.11 0.33 -5.14
CA ILE A 80 -5.28 -0.78 -4.19
C ILE A 80 -4.31 -1.95 -4.44
N ASP A 81 -3.83 -2.10 -5.67
CA ASP A 81 -2.80 -3.05 -6.11
C ASP A 81 -1.41 -2.74 -5.52
N LEU A 82 -1.22 -1.57 -4.90
CA LEU A 82 -0.01 -1.23 -4.16
C LEU A 82 0.01 -1.82 -2.74
N LEU A 83 -1.13 -2.35 -2.26
CA LEU A 83 -1.19 -3.03 -0.97
C LEU A 83 -0.64 -4.46 -1.08
N PRO A 84 -0.06 -4.99 0.01
CA PRO A 84 0.24 -6.41 0.10
C PRO A 84 -1.01 -7.27 -0.15
N ASP A 85 -0.87 -8.32 -0.96
CA ASP A 85 -1.95 -9.20 -1.41
C ASP A 85 -2.78 -9.77 -0.24
N GLU A 86 -2.15 -10.02 0.91
CA GLU A 86 -2.80 -10.62 2.08
C GLU A 86 -3.90 -9.74 2.70
N LYS A 87 -3.91 -8.45 2.35
CA LYS A 87 -4.89 -7.48 2.86
C LYS A 87 -6.09 -7.29 1.95
N CYS A 88 -5.99 -7.75 0.71
CA CYS A 88 -7.01 -7.56 -0.30
C CYS A 88 -7.76 -8.86 -0.56
N GLN A 89 -9.04 -8.73 -0.93
CA GLN A 89 -9.81 -9.81 -1.51
C GLN A 89 -10.06 -9.54 -2.98
N THR A 90 -10.33 -10.60 -3.74
CA THR A 90 -10.60 -10.52 -5.17
C THR A 90 -12.05 -10.87 -5.44
N ASP A 91 -12.77 -10.02 -6.17
CA ASP A 91 -14.13 -10.33 -6.60
C ASP A 91 -14.15 -11.29 -7.82
N PHE A 92 -15.35 -11.68 -8.25
CA PHE A 92 -15.53 -12.59 -9.39
C PHE A 92 -15.02 -12.03 -10.74
N LYS A 93 -14.79 -10.72 -10.82
CA LYS A 93 -14.24 -10.05 -12.02
C LYS A 93 -12.73 -9.86 -11.94
N GLY A 94 -12.09 -10.24 -10.83
CA GLY A 94 -10.66 -10.06 -10.63
C GLY A 94 -10.28 -8.72 -10.01
N ASN A 95 -11.23 -7.91 -9.52
CA ASN A 95 -10.89 -6.62 -8.90
C ASN A 95 -10.57 -6.82 -7.41
N LEU A 96 -9.52 -6.15 -6.96
CA LEU A 96 -9.13 -6.11 -5.55
C LEU A 96 -10.07 -5.19 -4.74
N TYR A 97 -10.41 -5.61 -3.53
CA TYR A 97 -11.21 -4.81 -2.58
C TYR A 97 -10.80 -5.07 -1.13
N LEU A 98 -11.14 -4.12 -0.27
CA LEU A 98 -11.05 -4.24 1.19
C LEU A 98 -12.41 -4.57 1.80
N MET A 99 -12.40 -5.42 2.82
CA MET A 99 -13.57 -5.69 3.66
C MET A 99 -13.64 -4.72 4.85
N PRO A 100 -14.82 -4.52 5.45
CA PRO A 100 -14.93 -3.76 6.69
C PRO A 100 -14.18 -4.49 7.80
N LEU A 101 -13.43 -3.73 8.58
CA LEU A 101 -12.69 -4.19 9.73
C LEU A 101 -13.53 -4.13 11.01
N LEU A 102 -13.05 -4.77 12.08
CA LEU A 102 -13.61 -4.58 13.40
C LEU A 102 -13.27 -3.18 13.93
N ASP A 103 -14.06 -2.71 14.89
CA ASP A 103 -13.85 -1.40 15.49
C ASP A 103 -12.45 -1.28 16.13
N GLY A 104 -11.73 -0.22 15.79
CA GLY A 104 -10.34 0.03 16.19
C GLY A 104 -9.25 -0.57 15.29
N GLU A 105 -9.58 -1.44 14.33
CA GLU A 105 -8.64 -1.98 13.36
C GLU A 105 -8.47 -1.07 12.13
N LYS A 106 -7.29 -1.12 11.49
CA LYS A 106 -6.93 -0.20 10.41
C LYS A 106 -6.11 -0.89 9.33
N TYR A 107 -6.40 -0.59 8.07
CA TYR A 107 -5.50 -0.92 6.99
C TYR A 107 -4.33 0.07 6.99
N THR A 108 -3.12 -0.43 6.85
CA THR A 108 -1.98 0.43 6.48
C THR A 108 -2.00 0.54 4.97
N ILE A 109 -2.19 1.74 4.44
CA ILE A 109 -2.17 2.03 3.02
C ILE A 109 -0.74 2.31 2.57
N PHE A 110 -0.02 3.11 3.37
CA PHE A 110 1.39 3.36 3.16
C PHE A 110 2.11 3.56 4.50
N ARG A 111 3.33 3.04 4.57
CA ARG A 111 4.33 3.38 5.58
C ARG A 111 5.72 3.24 4.97
N HIS A 112 6.71 3.90 5.54
CA HIS A 112 8.11 3.69 5.16
C HIS A 112 8.58 2.28 5.56
N SER A 113 8.45 1.32 4.64
CA SER A 113 8.99 -0.03 4.76
C SER A 113 9.05 -0.70 3.39
N PRO A 114 9.92 -1.70 3.17
CA PRO A 114 10.05 -2.40 1.89
C PRO A 114 8.76 -3.03 1.35
N ASP A 115 7.79 -3.31 2.22
CA ASP A 115 6.54 -3.98 1.87
C ASP A 115 5.48 -3.04 1.26
N TYR A 116 5.72 -1.72 1.20
CA TYR A 116 4.73 -0.73 0.74
C TYR A 116 5.27 0.20 -0.33
N TYR A 117 4.47 0.42 -1.36
CA TYR A 117 4.75 1.39 -2.40
C TYR A 117 3.97 2.68 -2.18
N ALA A 118 4.65 3.82 -2.28
CA ALA A 118 4.01 5.12 -2.15
C ALA A 118 3.08 5.40 -3.33
N MET A 119 1.88 5.91 -3.05
CA MET A 119 1.02 6.48 -4.07
C MET A 119 1.69 7.74 -4.63
N ARG A 120 1.78 7.84 -5.96
CA ARG A 120 2.30 9.03 -6.63
C ARG A 120 1.28 10.15 -6.61
N LYS A 121 1.74 11.39 -6.81
CA LYS A 121 0.91 12.56 -7.02
C LYS A 121 -0.17 12.25 -8.06
N GLY A 122 -1.43 12.51 -7.70
CA GLY A 122 -2.56 12.26 -8.58
C GLY A 122 -3.90 12.37 -7.85
N ARG A 123 -4.97 12.26 -8.62
CA ARG A 123 -6.33 12.14 -8.11
C ARG A 123 -6.79 10.70 -8.29
N PHE A 124 -7.28 10.11 -7.20
CA PHE A 124 -7.63 8.71 -7.11
C PHE A 124 -9.11 8.60 -6.78
N ALA A 125 -9.81 7.71 -7.47
CA ALA A 125 -11.19 7.41 -7.14
C ALA A 125 -11.25 6.32 -6.07
N ILE A 126 -12.29 6.41 -5.25
CA ILE A 126 -12.68 5.39 -4.27
C ILE A 126 -14.15 5.07 -4.47
N ARG A 127 -14.45 3.78 -4.43
CA ARG A 127 -15.76 3.20 -4.73
C ARG A 127 -16.18 2.27 -3.60
N LEU A 128 -17.35 2.51 -3.03
CA LEU A 128 -18.00 1.65 -2.04
C LEU A 128 -19.14 0.89 -2.72
N MET A 129 -19.15 -0.44 -2.59
CA MET A 129 -20.32 -1.27 -2.89
C MET A 129 -21.02 -1.57 -1.56
N HIS A 130 -22.25 -1.09 -1.42
CA HIS A 130 -23.11 -1.28 -0.25
C HIS A 130 -24.54 -1.54 -0.71
N ASP A 131 -25.15 -2.61 -0.22
CA ASP A 131 -26.50 -3.06 -0.61
C ASP A 131 -26.72 -3.05 -2.14
N GLN A 132 -25.78 -3.65 -2.89
CA GLN A 132 -25.77 -3.71 -4.36
C GLN A 132 -25.71 -2.35 -5.08
N LYS A 133 -25.62 -1.24 -4.35
CA LYS A 133 -25.43 0.09 -4.88
C LYS A 133 -23.97 0.49 -4.84
N ILE A 134 -23.61 1.38 -5.76
CA ILE A 134 -22.25 1.86 -5.89
C ILE A 134 -22.21 3.34 -5.55
N TYR A 135 -21.29 3.70 -4.67
CA TYR A 135 -21.03 5.06 -4.23
C TYR A 135 -19.59 5.44 -4.55
N TYR A 136 -19.38 6.68 -4.99
CA TYR A 136 -18.08 7.18 -5.47
C TYR A 136 -17.64 8.43 -4.73
N GLN A 137 -16.33 8.56 -4.56
CA GLN A 137 -15.65 9.72 -4.02
C GLN A 137 -14.24 9.80 -4.64
N CYS A 138 -13.55 10.93 -4.48
CA CYS A 138 -12.13 11.05 -4.82
C CYS A 138 -11.30 11.48 -3.62
N PHE A 139 -10.02 11.13 -3.65
CA PHE A 139 -8.99 11.78 -2.84
C PHE A 139 -7.81 12.18 -3.71
N GLU A 140 -7.05 13.16 -3.24
CA GLU A 140 -5.88 13.70 -3.93
C GLU A 140 -4.59 13.41 -3.16
N VAL A 141 -3.61 12.86 -3.86
CA VAL A 141 -2.23 12.78 -3.39
C VAL A 141 -1.48 13.99 -3.96
N CYS A 142 -1.14 14.91 -3.06
CA CYS A 142 -0.36 16.09 -3.36
C CYS A 142 1.13 15.75 -3.37
N PRO A 143 1.96 16.42 -4.18
CA PRO A 143 3.39 16.20 -4.12
C PRO A 143 3.91 16.55 -2.73
N GLN A 144 4.86 15.76 -2.22
CA GLN A 144 5.62 16.21 -1.07
C GLN A 144 6.57 17.31 -1.55
N ASN A 145 6.35 18.55 -1.11
CA ASN A 145 7.36 19.58 -1.22
C ASN A 145 8.49 19.22 -0.24
N VAL A 146 9.44 18.41 -0.70
CA VAL A 146 10.63 18.06 0.08
C VAL A 146 11.44 19.34 0.22
N ASN A 147 11.56 19.86 1.44
CA ASN A 147 12.55 20.87 1.77
C ASN A 147 13.93 20.19 1.92
N ASP A 148 15.02 20.93 1.73
CA ASP A 148 16.40 20.43 1.79
C ASP A 148 16.69 19.62 3.07
N ASP A 149 16.07 20.00 4.20
CA ASP A 149 16.20 19.31 5.48
C ASP A 149 15.55 17.91 5.47
N GLU A 150 14.37 17.77 4.84
CA GLU A 150 13.66 16.48 4.73
C GLU A 150 14.39 15.56 3.73
N TRP A 151 14.96 16.13 2.67
CA TRP A 151 15.80 15.39 1.72
C TRP A 151 17.04 14.80 2.38
N ALA A 152 17.72 15.59 3.22
CA ALA A 152 18.89 15.13 3.96
C ALA A 152 18.56 13.97 4.92
N ILE A 153 17.36 13.97 5.51
CA ILE A 153 16.88 12.88 6.36
C ILE A 153 16.63 11.62 5.52
N MET A 154 15.90 11.73 4.40
CA MET A 154 15.63 10.60 3.52
C MET A 154 16.91 9.98 2.93
N GLN A 155 17.87 10.82 2.56
CA GLN A 155 19.18 10.36 2.08
C GLN A 155 19.91 9.56 3.16
N LYS A 156 19.90 10.05 4.40
CA LYS A 156 20.55 9.37 5.53
C LYS A 156 19.89 8.02 5.85
N GLU A 157 18.56 7.94 5.79
CA GLU A 157 17.83 6.67 6.00
C GLU A 157 18.18 5.64 4.92
N LEU A 158 18.25 6.05 3.65
CA LEU A 158 18.70 5.19 2.55
C LEU A 158 20.14 4.73 2.72
N GLU A 159 21.04 5.62 3.14
CA GLU A 159 22.45 5.29 3.40
C GLU A 159 22.58 4.27 4.53
N GLU A 160 21.82 4.41 5.62
CA GLU A 160 21.80 3.49 6.75
C GLU A 160 21.27 2.09 6.35
N GLU A 161 20.22 2.02 5.52
CA GLU A 161 19.67 0.76 5.01
C GLU A 161 20.67 0.02 4.10
N ILE A 162 21.30 0.73 3.16
CA ILE A 162 22.33 0.17 2.26
C ILE A 162 23.54 -0.32 3.07
N GLN A 163 23.97 0.43 4.08
CA GLN A 163 25.11 0.05 4.91
C GLN A 163 24.80 -1.19 5.77
N GLY A 164 23.56 -1.31 6.26
CA GLY A 164 23.07 -2.51 6.94
C GLY A 164 23.12 -3.74 6.02
N LEU A 165 22.57 -3.62 4.81
CA LEU A 165 22.56 -4.69 3.80
C LEU A 165 23.97 -5.11 3.37
N SER A 166 24.88 -4.14 3.14
CA SER A 166 26.28 -4.40 2.80
C SER A 166 27.00 -5.16 3.93
N SER A 167 26.75 -4.81 5.18
CA SER A 167 27.38 -5.46 6.34
C SER A 167 26.92 -6.92 6.51
N ASP A 168 25.66 -7.20 6.16
CA ASP A 168 25.11 -8.55 6.20
C ASP A 168 25.62 -9.44 5.05
N ILE A 169 25.83 -8.87 3.86
CA ILE A 169 26.47 -9.58 2.74
C ILE A 169 27.92 -9.98 3.08
N ILE A 170 28.70 -9.06 3.67
CA ILE A 170 30.09 -9.34 4.06
C ILE A 170 30.14 -10.45 5.12
N ARG A 171 29.30 -10.39 6.16
CA ARG A 171 29.24 -11.44 7.19
C ARG A 171 28.86 -12.80 6.61
N LYS A 172 27.91 -12.85 5.68
CA LYS A 172 27.44 -14.10 5.06
C LYS A 172 28.50 -14.71 4.14
N ASN A 173 29.27 -13.91 3.42
CA ASN A 173 30.39 -14.39 2.59
C ASN A 173 31.57 -14.89 3.44
N ILE A 174 31.87 -14.27 4.58
CA ILE A 174 32.93 -14.76 5.49
C ILE A 174 32.52 -16.09 6.13
N ALA A 175 31.26 -16.24 6.55
CA ALA A 175 30.77 -17.49 7.16
C ALA A 175 30.73 -18.70 6.20
N LEU A 176 30.71 -18.48 4.88
CA LEU A 176 30.72 -19.53 3.86
C LEU A 176 32.13 -19.92 3.39
N GLY A 177 33.18 -19.17 3.77
CA GLY A 177 34.56 -19.38 3.31
C GLY A 177 35.41 -20.36 4.12
N ASP A 178 34.93 -20.84 5.27
CA ASP A 178 35.75 -21.63 6.22
C ASP A 178 35.53 -23.16 6.17
N ASN A 179 34.83 -23.69 5.16
CA ASN A 179 34.55 -25.14 5.05
C ASN A 179 35.03 -25.78 3.74
N GLU A 180 36.21 -25.40 3.24
CA GLU A 180 36.91 -26.21 2.23
C GLU A 180 38.36 -26.50 2.65
N ASN A 181 38.63 -27.81 2.80
CA ASN A 181 39.92 -28.51 2.94
C ASN A 181 40.54 -28.64 4.35
N ILE A 182 40.28 -29.77 5.02
CA ILE A 182 41.34 -30.76 5.35
C ILE A 182 40.76 -32.18 5.32
N ALA A 183 40.89 -32.86 4.18
CA ALA A 183 40.98 -34.33 4.11
C ALA A 183 41.83 -34.69 2.89
N LEU A 184 42.57 -35.80 2.99
CA LEU A 184 43.55 -36.35 2.03
C LEU A 184 44.94 -35.71 2.17
N GLY A 185 46.02 -36.40 2.50
CA GLY A 185 46.33 -37.82 2.47
C GLY A 185 47.79 -37.94 2.02
N ASP A 186 48.72 -38.05 2.97
CA ASP A 186 50.15 -38.17 2.68
C ASP A 186 50.51 -39.63 2.33
N ASN A 187 50.72 -39.86 1.04
CA ASN A 187 51.47 -40.97 0.42
C ASN A 187 51.73 -40.50 -1.04
N GLU A 188 52.90 -40.56 -1.67
CA GLU A 188 54.06 -41.44 -1.54
C GLU A 188 55.20 -40.91 -2.46
N ASN A 189 56.41 -41.49 -2.28
CA ASN A 189 57.48 -41.71 -3.28
C ASN A 189 58.55 -40.63 -3.51
N GLU A 190 59.85 -40.93 -3.64
CA GLU A 190 60.70 -42.14 -3.47
C GLU A 190 62.18 -41.68 -3.73
N VAL A 191 63.12 -42.65 -3.71
CA VAL A 191 64.43 -42.69 -4.43
C VAL A 191 65.70 -42.62 -3.57
N ALA A 192 66.28 -43.80 -3.32
CA ALA A 192 67.73 -44.07 -3.35
C ALA A 192 68.12 -44.54 -4.79
N PRO A 193 69.39 -44.52 -5.28
CA PRO A 193 70.46 -45.41 -4.74
C PRO A 193 71.97 -45.05 -4.98
N SER A 194 72.84 -45.80 -4.27
CA SER A 194 74.26 -46.18 -4.52
C SER A 194 75.37 -45.10 -4.47
N LYS A 195 76.55 -45.31 -3.89
CA LYS A 195 77.39 -46.51 -3.68
C LYS A 195 77.92 -46.64 -2.25
#